data_AF-A0A5C0SN09-F1
#
_entry.id   AF-A0A5C0SN09-F1
#
_cell.length_a   1.000
_cell.length_b   1.000
_cell.length_c   1.000
_cell.angle_alpha   90.00
_cell.angle_beta   90.00
_cell.angle_gamma   90.00
#
_symmetry.space_group_name_H-M   'P 1'
#
loop_
_entity.id
_entity.type
_entity.pdbx_description
1 polymer ?
#
loop_
_entity_poly.entity_id
_entity_poly.type
_entity_poly.pdbx_seq_one_letter_code
_entity_poly.pdbx_strand_id
1 'polypeptide(L)'
;MSFRGVKALVPIFIYMIIGFGLASGASFYKWSGSLEVGESVHIEGLTLTVDKNNATGELALIIRAPDKLLGLLKAGESGEFEGLEIDFKEFNGYGIVDISSEKPFPVSFTTSEDYQKQIEELKQENTALEAENEKLKKEVQQLKDENTKLKQRVSELEKQLKNQPNTAELQTKLVNLTKENRELKAELKNLTDKYNALKAKADFLSQQNEEYRTMIQNLLKETAQGSEREYVEQAKKERLIGSVIIKTLVAALVVVGLIGYGLYRKKRSWELT
;
A
#
# COMPACT_ATOMS: atom_id res chain seq x y z
N MET A 1 -56.51 8.47 -41.63
CA MET A 1 -57.08 9.02 -42.88
C MET A 1 -57.66 10.39 -42.59
N SER A 2 -56.86 11.44 -42.74
CA SER A 2 -57.32 12.82 -42.99
C SER A 2 -56.10 13.65 -43.42
N PHE A 3 -55.85 13.68 -44.72
CA PHE A 3 -54.95 14.66 -45.32
C PHE A 3 -55.64 16.02 -45.23
N ARG A 4 -55.28 16.82 -44.21
CA ARG A 4 -55.70 18.21 -44.11
C ARG A 4 -54.76 19.05 -44.96
N GLY A 5 -55.26 19.41 -46.14
CA GLY A 5 -54.97 20.63 -46.90
C GLY A 5 -53.51 21.05 -47.03
N VAL A 6 -52.93 20.79 -48.19
CA VAL A 6 -51.91 21.68 -48.77
C VAL A 6 -52.57 23.06 -48.86
N LYS A 7 -52.27 23.95 -47.89
CA LYS A 7 -52.73 25.34 -47.95
C LYS A 7 -52.01 25.99 -49.13
N ALA A 8 -52.79 26.30 -50.17
CA ALA A 8 -52.31 27.09 -51.29
C ALA A 8 -51.79 28.42 -50.71
N LEU A 9 -50.50 28.69 -50.92
CA LEU A 9 -49.88 29.98 -50.69
C LEU A 9 -50.76 31.04 -51.34
N VAL A 10 -51.47 31.83 -50.53
CA VAL A 10 -52.19 33.01 -51.02
C VAL A 10 -51.13 33.92 -51.65
N PRO A 11 -51.33 34.40 -52.89
CA PRO A 11 -50.35 35.22 -53.56
C PRO A 11 -50.12 36.51 -52.76
N ILE A 12 -48.94 36.64 -52.15
CA ILE A 12 -48.47 37.88 -51.57
C ILE A 12 -48.26 38.86 -52.74
N PHE A 13 -49.22 39.75 -52.99
CA PHE A 13 -49.07 40.81 -53.97
C PHE A 13 -48.14 41.90 -53.40
N ILE A 14 -46.84 41.75 -53.64
CA ILE A 14 -45.83 42.75 -53.26
C ILE A 14 -45.91 43.93 -54.24
N TYR A 15 -46.60 45.00 -53.86
CA TYR A 15 -46.51 46.29 -54.54
C TYR A 15 -45.53 47.18 -53.77
N MET A 16 -44.25 47.17 -54.16
CA MET A 16 -43.30 48.20 -53.73
C MET A 16 -43.53 49.44 -54.60
N ILE A 17 -44.46 50.30 -54.20
CA ILE A 17 -44.71 51.57 -54.87
C ILE A 17 -43.76 52.61 -54.26
N ILE A 18 -42.68 52.92 -54.98
CA ILE A 18 -41.90 54.14 -54.71
C ILE A 18 -42.72 55.31 -55.26
N GLY A 19 -43.55 55.90 -54.41
CA GLY A 19 -44.34 57.07 -54.78
C GLY A 19 -43.46 58.33 -54.85
N PHE A 20 -43.13 58.79 -56.05
CA PHE A 20 -42.64 60.17 -56.24
C PHE A 20 -43.87 61.11 -56.31
N GLY A 21 -44.25 61.70 -55.17
CA GLY A 21 -45.29 62.73 -55.13
C GLY A 21 -44.79 64.07 -55.66
N LEU A 22 -45.50 64.67 -56.61
CA LEU A 22 -45.15 65.95 -57.26
C LEU A 22 -45.21 67.22 -56.38
N ALA A 23 -45.27 67.10 -55.04
CA ALA A 23 -45.33 68.26 -54.14
C ALA A 23 -44.34 68.23 -52.96
N SER A 24 -43.60 67.15 -52.76
CA SER A 24 -42.51 67.08 -51.77
C SER A 24 -41.60 65.91 -52.14
N GLY A 25 -40.29 66.16 -52.25
CA GLY A 25 -39.29 65.16 -52.66
C GLY A 25 -39.02 64.04 -51.66
N ALA A 26 -40.01 63.61 -50.88
CA ALA A 26 -39.89 62.51 -49.92
C ALA A 26 -40.30 61.19 -50.60
N SER A 27 -39.39 60.22 -50.61
CA SER A 27 -39.67 58.84 -50.99
C SER A 27 -40.32 58.11 -49.80
N PHE A 28 -41.51 57.54 -49.98
CA PHE A 28 -42.16 56.71 -48.97
C PHE A 28 -42.05 55.24 -49.36
N TYR A 29 -41.68 54.39 -48.40
CA TYR A 29 -41.61 52.95 -48.57
C TYR A 29 -42.91 52.35 -48.05
N LYS A 30 -43.53 51.47 -48.84
CA LYS A 30 -44.79 50.82 -48.49
C LYS A 30 -44.70 49.32 -48.69
N TRP A 31 -45.25 48.58 -47.74
CA TRP A 31 -45.54 47.15 -47.85
C TRP A 31 -47.02 46.91 -47.56
N SER A 32 -47.62 45.95 -48.25
CA SER A 32 -48.99 45.53 -48.00
C SER A 32 -49.06 44.01 -48.15
N GLY A 33 -49.75 43.34 -47.25
CA GLY A 33 -49.86 41.89 -47.26
C GLY A 33 -51.10 41.38 -46.55
N SER A 34 -51.52 40.17 -46.91
CA SER A 34 -52.56 39.43 -46.20
C SER A 34 -51.93 38.44 -45.22
N LEU A 35 -52.49 38.34 -44.02
CA LEU A 35 -52.08 37.40 -42.98
C LEU A 35 -53.29 36.64 -42.45
N GLU A 36 -53.19 35.31 -42.37
CA GLU A 36 -54.16 34.46 -41.68
C GLU A 36 -53.96 34.51 -40.15
N VAL A 37 -54.96 34.05 -39.41
CA VAL A 37 -54.86 33.90 -37.95
C VAL A 37 -53.70 32.95 -37.58
N GLY A 38 -52.79 33.45 -36.76
CA GLY A 38 -51.58 32.77 -36.32
C GLY A 38 -50.35 33.04 -37.20
N GLU A 39 -50.52 33.65 -38.37
CA GLU A 39 -49.39 34.06 -39.22
C GLU A 39 -48.75 35.33 -38.67
N SER A 40 -47.44 35.45 -38.89
CA SER A 40 -46.65 36.58 -38.44
C SER A 40 -45.73 37.09 -39.54
N VAL A 41 -45.56 38.40 -39.60
CA VAL A 41 -44.57 39.08 -40.44
C VAL A 41 -43.59 39.83 -39.56
N HIS A 42 -42.32 39.84 -39.95
CA HIS A 42 -41.24 40.44 -39.17
C HIS A 42 -40.68 41.64 -39.94
N ILE A 43 -40.76 42.83 -39.33
CA ILE A 43 -40.48 44.11 -40.00
C ILE A 43 -39.69 45.00 -39.06
N GLU A 44 -38.47 45.37 -39.45
CA GLU A 44 -37.58 46.27 -38.68
C GLU A 44 -37.46 45.89 -37.18
N GLY A 45 -37.42 44.59 -36.87
CA GLY A 45 -37.34 44.07 -35.51
C GLY A 45 -38.69 43.98 -34.77
N LEU A 46 -39.80 44.36 -35.42
CA LEU A 46 -41.15 44.12 -34.95
C LEU A 46 -41.69 42.80 -35.48
N THR A 47 -42.46 42.11 -34.66
CA THR A 47 -43.27 40.95 -35.04
C THR A 47 -44.73 41.36 -35.02
N LEU A 48 -45.38 41.31 -36.17
CA LEU A 48 -46.80 41.57 -36.32
C LEU A 48 -47.52 40.24 -36.54
N THR A 49 -48.41 39.89 -35.63
CA THR A 49 -49.14 38.61 -35.64
C THR A 49 -50.63 38.89 -35.71
N VAL A 50 -51.33 38.26 -36.66
CA VAL A 50 -52.79 38.31 -36.67
C VAL A 50 -53.32 37.26 -35.70
N ASP A 51 -54.15 37.70 -34.76
CA ASP A 51 -54.83 36.83 -33.82
C ASP A 51 -56.34 37.11 -33.85
N LYS A 52 -57.13 36.19 -33.28
CA LYS A 52 -58.58 36.27 -33.26
C LYS A 52 -59.09 36.27 -31.83
N ASN A 53 -59.93 37.24 -31.50
CA ASN A 53 -60.61 37.24 -30.21
C ASN A 53 -61.59 36.06 -30.15
N ASN A 54 -61.35 35.14 -29.21
CA ASN A 54 -62.19 33.94 -29.04
C ASN A 54 -63.64 34.23 -28.64
N ALA A 55 -63.93 35.40 -28.05
CA ALA A 55 -65.27 35.77 -27.61
C ALA A 55 -66.06 36.53 -28.68
N THR A 56 -65.45 37.49 -29.38
CA THR A 56 -66.13 38.34 -30.38
C THR A 56 -65.94 37.84 -31.81
N GLY A 57 -64.93 37.02 -32.06
CA GLY A 57 -64.55 36.57 -33.39
C GLY A 57 -63.83 37.63 -34.24
N GLU A 58 -63.61 38.83 -33.70
CA GLU A 58 -62.92 39.92 -34.38
C GLU A 58 -61.43 39.64 -34.50
N LEU A 59 -60.85 40.01 -35.65
CA LEU A 59 -59.41 39.97 -35.84
C LEU A 59 -58.72 41.16 -35.18
N ALA A 60 -57.53 40.90 -34.65
CA ALA A 60 -56.64 41.92 -34.13
C ALA A 60 -55.21 41.64 -34.58
N LEU A 61 -54.47 42.72 -34.86
CA LEU A 61 -53.05 42.68 -35.12
C LEU A 61 -52.29 42.96 -33.84
N ILE A 62 -51.49 42.00 -33.40
CA ILE A 62 -50.63 42.12 -32.23
C ILE A 62 -49.26 42.57 -32.70
N ILE A 63 -48.76 43.68 -32.16
CA ILE A 63 -47.50 44.28 -32.57
C ILE A 63 -46.52 44.17 -31.39
N ARG A 64 -45.42 43.43 -31.60
CA ARG A 64 -44.41 43.15 -30.56
C ARG A 64 -43.04 43.60 -31.03
N ALA A 65 -42.28 44.19 -30.12
CA ALA A 65 -40.82 44.23 -30.19
C ALA A 65 -40.24 42.99 -29.47
N PRO A 66 -38.94 42.68 -29.57
CA PRO A 66 -38.35 41.44 -29.05
C PRO A 66 -38.70 41.15 -27.57
N ASP A 67 -38.76 42.19 -26.74
CA ASP A 67 -38.95 42.06 -25.29
C ASP A 67 -40.22 42.75 -24.75
N LYS A 68 -41.05 43.36 -25.62
CA LYS A 68 -42.24 44.11 -25.19
C LYS A 68 -43.39 44.05 -26.20
N LEU A 69 -44.62 43.98 -25.68
CA LEU A 69 -45.82 44.26 -26.47
C LEU A 69 -45.89 45.78 -26.70
N LEU A 70 -45.94 46.20 -27.96
CA LEU A 70 -46.03 47.62 -28.32
C LEU A 70 -47.48 48.07 -28.41
N GLY A 71 -48.35 47.22 -28.96
CA GLY A 71 -49.76 47.56 -29.12
C GLY A 71 -50.56 46.45 -29.77
N LEU A 72 -51.85 46.73 -29.88
CA LEU A 72 -52.83 45.91 -30.57
C LEU A 72 -53.69 46.84 -31.41
N LEU A 73 -53.87 46.50 -32.68
CA LEU A 73 -54.79 47.18 -33.59
C LEU A 73 -55.96 46.26 -33.90
N LYS A 74 -57.18 46.73 -33.68
CA LYS A 74 -58.38 46.02 -34.15
C LYS A 74 -58.59 46.28 -35.64
N ALA A 75 -59.43 45.45 -36.26
CA ALA A 75 -59.78 45.65 -37.66
C ALA A 75 -60.35 47.06 -37.90
N GLY A 76 -59.75 47.78 -38.86
CA GLY A 76 -60.06 49.16 -39.21
C GLY A 76 -59.26 50.22 -38.45
N GLU A 77 -58.40 49.82 -37.50
CA GLU A 77 -57.54 50.73 -36.76
C GLU A 77 -56.15 50.87 -37.41
N SER A 78 -55.55 52.03 -37.20
CA SER A 78 -54.18 52.34 -37.59
C SER A 78 -53.41 52.96 -36.44
N GLY A 79 -52.09 52.84 -36.45
CA GLY A 79 -51.22 53.41 -35.44
C GLY A 79 -49.77 53.49 -35.89
N GLU A 80 -49.00 54.33 -35.21
CA GLU A 80 -47.56 54.49 -35.45
C GLU A 80 -46.76 53.73 -34.39
N PHE A 81 -45.85 52.86 -34.83
CA PHE A 81 -45.03 52.03 -33.96
C PHE A 81 -43.58 52.06 -34.45
N GLU A 82 -42.68 52.58 -33.61
CA GLU A 82 -41.23 52.68 -33.88
C GLU A 82 -40.92 53.32 -35.26
N GLY A 83 -41.72 54.32 -35.69
CA GLY A 83 -41.54 55.03 -36.97
C GLY A 83 -42.16 54.35 -38.20
N LEU A 84 -42.95 53.29 -37.97
CA LEU A 84 -43.78 52.62 -38.98
C LEU A 84 -45.24 52.98 -38.75
N GLU A 85 -45.90 53.50 -39.79
CA GLU A 85 -47.36 53.66 -39.79
C GLU A 85 -47.97 52.34 -40.25
N ILE A 86 -48.77 51.73 -39.39
CA ILE A 86 -49.37 50.41 -39.58
C ILE A 86 -50.88 50.57 -39.60
N ASP A 87 -51.53 50.12 -40.67
CA ASP A 87 -52.98 50.05 -40.83
C ASP A 87 -53.40 48.59 -40.93
N PHE A 88 -54.41 48.22 -40.13
CA PHE A 88 -54.93 46.86 -40.09
C PHE A 88 -56.39 46.84 -40.49
N LYS A 89 -56.73 46.02 -41.48
CA LYS A 89 -58.10 45.83 -41.95
C LYS A 89 -58.46 44.36 -41.95
N GLU A 90 -59.72 44.05 -41.72
CA GLU A 90 -60.23 42.70 -41.92
C GLU A 90 -60.94 42.62 -43.27
N PHE A 91 -60.67 41.56 -44.02
CA PHE A 91 -61.36 41.27 -45.27
C PHE A 91 -61.55 39.76 -45.42
N ASN A 92 -62.79 39.30 -45.58
CA ASN A 92 -63.14 37.88 -45.77
C ASN A 92 -62.48 36.91 -44.75
N GLY A 93 -62.32 37.35 -43.49
CA GLY A 93 -61.80 36.53 -42.40
C GLY A 93 -60.27 36.39 -42.33
N TYR A 94 -59.53 37.15 -43.14
CA TYR A 94 -58.09 37.36 -42.98
C TYR A 94 -57.77 38.85 -42.75
N GLY A 95 -56.61 39.09 -42.15
CA GLY A 95 -56.10 40.42 -41.90
C GLY A 95 -55.35 40.96 -43.11
N ILE A 96 -55.61 42.20 -43.49
CA ILE A 96 -54.81 42.98 -44.43
C ILE A 96 -54.00 43.96 -43.59
N VAL A 97 -52.68 43.94 -43.76
CA VAL A 97 -51.77 44.85 -43.09
C VAL A 97 -51.11 45.74 -44.13
N ASP A 98 -51.29 47.05 -43.99
CA ASP A 98 -50.62 48.09 -44.77
C ASP A 98 -49.58 48.77 -43.87
N ILE A 99 -48.34 48.92 -44.36
CA ILE A 99 -47.24 49.51 -43.59
C ILE A 99 -46.53 50.53 -44.44
N SER A 100 -46.33 51.73 -43.89
CA SER A 100 -45.59 52.83 -44.52
C SER A 100 -44.52 53.41 -43.61
N SER A 101 -43.42 53.84 -44.21
CA SER A 101 -42.37 54.60 -43.53
C SER A 101 -41.63 55.52 -44.49
N GLU A 102 -41.00 56.55 -43.95
CA GLU A 102 -40.07 57.42 -44.67
C GLU A 102 -38.72 56.71 -44.98
N LYS A 103 -38.37 55.67 -44.20
CA LYS A 103 -37.13 54.91 -44.36
C LYS A 103 -37.40 53.53 -44.96
N PRO A 104 -36.46 52.97 -45.74
CA PRO A 104 -36.57 51.59 -46.19
C PRO A 104 -36.50 50.63 -45.01
N PHE A 105 -37.43 49.68 -44.96
CA PHE A 105 -37.51 48.64 -43.93
C PHE A 105 -37.48 47.24 -44.55
N PRO A 106 -36.82 46.27 -43.90
CA PRO A 106 -36.84 44.88 -44.34
C PRO A 106 -38.13 44.20 -43.90
N VAL A 107 -38.69 43.35 -44.76
CA VAL A 107 -39.82 42.48 -44.45
C VAL A 107 -39.37 41.04 -44.58
N SER A 108 -39.60 40.23 -43.55
CA SER A 108 -39.28 38.80 -43.54
C SER A 108 -40.44 38.00 -42.98
N PHE A 109 -40.55 36.75 -43.45
CA PHE A 109 -41.58 35.81 -43.05
C PHE A 109 -40.89 34.59 -42.48
N THR A 110 -41.28 34.15 -41.28
CA THR A 110 -40.83 32.86 -40.75
C THR A 110 -41.55 31.76 -41.50
N THR A 111 -40.83 30.89 -42.19
CA THR A 111 -41.45 29.80 -42.95
C THR A 111 -41.68 28.58 -42.06
N SER A 112 -42.60 27.70 -42.45
CA SER A 112 -42.76 26.42 -41.76
C SER A 112 -41.48 25.55 -41.82
N GLU A 113 -40.62 25.75 -42.81
CA GLU A 113 -39.37 25.01 -42.97
C GLU A 113 -38.34 25.42 -41.90
N ASP A 114 -38.29 26.72 -41.54
CA ASP A 114 -37.41 27.24 -40.50
C ASP A 114 -37.73 26.62 -39.12
N TYR A 115 -39.02 26.49 -38.81
CA TYR A 115 -39.46 25.82 -37.57
C TYR A 115 -39.11 24.33 -37.56
N GLN A 116 -39.26 23.64 -38.71
CA GLN A 116 -38.88 22.23 -38.81
C GLN A 116 -37.37 22.04 -38.59
N LYS A 117 -36.56 22.94 -39.15
CA LYS A 117 -35.11 22.91 -38.96
C LYS A 117 -34.71 23.12 -37.49
N GLN A 118 -35.31 24.10 -36.82
CA GLN A 118 -35.07 24.30 -35.37
C GLN A 118 -35.48 23.09 -34.54
N ILE A 119 -36.61 22.45 -34.86
CA ILE A 119 -37.05 21.23 -34.17
C ILE A 119 -36.04 20.10 -34.35
N GLU A 120 -35.49 19.95 -35.56
CA GLU A 120 -34.49 18.92 -35.87
C GLU A 120 -33.19 19.17 -35.10
N GLU A 121 -32.71 20.43 -35.08
CA GLU A 121 -31.52 20.85 -34.33
C GLU A 121 -31.69 20.61 -32.82
N LEU A 122 -32.83 21.03 -32.25
CA LEU A 122 -33.14 20.80 -30.83
C LEU A 122 -33.23 19.32 -30.47
N LYS A 123 -33.75 18.47 -31.37
CA LYS A 123 -33.75 17.01 -31.15
C LYS A 123 -32.34 16.46 -31.12
N GLN A 124 -31.48 16.88 -32.05
CA GLN A 124 -30.09 16.45 -32.07
C GLN A 124 -29.35 16.87 -30.80
N GLU A 125 -29.53 18.11 -30.36
CA GLU A 125 -28.95 18.61 -29.11
C GLU A 125 -29.42 17.79 -27.91
N ASN A 126 -30.73 17.50 -27.83
CA ASN A 126 -31.27 16.67 -26.74
C ASN A 126 -30.64 15.27 -26.73
N THR A 127 -30.50 14.63 -27.90
CA THR A 127 -29.86 13.30 -27.98
C THR A 127 -28.39 13.34 -27.57
N ALA A 128 -27.67 14.43 -27.87
CA ALA A 128 -26.29 14.61 -27.44
C ALA A 128 -26.18 14.80 -25.92
N LEU A 129 -27.07 15.62 -25.34
CA LEU A 129 -27.14 15.85 -23.90
C LEU A 129 -27.54 14.60 -23.12
N GLU A 130 -28.44 13.77 -23.65
CA GLU A 130 -28.77 12.46 -23.07
C GLU A 130 -27.55 11.52 -23.06
N ALA A 131 -26.80 11.46 -24.16
CA ALA A 131 -25.60 10.65 -24.26
C ALA A 131 -24.51 11.12 -23.28
N GLU A 132 -24.31 12.43 -23.14
CA GLU A 132 -23.38 13.02 -22.18
C GLU A 132 -23.79 12.71 -20.73
N ASN A 133 -25.08 12.84 -20.40
CA ASN A 133 -25.61 12.49 -19.08
C ASN A 133 -25.36 11.02 -18.74
N GLU A 134 -25.57 10.10 -19.67
CA GLU A 134 -25.30 8.67 -19.44
C GLU A 134 -23.80 8.41 -19.24
N LYS A 135 -22.91 9.12 -19.94
CA LYS A 135 -21.46 9.04 -19.72
C LYS A 135 -21.09 9.53 -18.32
N LEU A 136 -21.60 10.69 -17.92
CA LEU A 136 -21.34 11.27 -16.59
C LEU A 136 -21.87 10.38 -15.45
N LYS A 137 -23.05 9.78 -15.60
CA LYS A 137 -23.56 8.81 -14.62
C LYS A 137 -22.62 7.62 -14.42
N LYS A 138 -22.06 7.08 -15.52
CA LYS A 138 -21.09 5.97 -15.44
C LYS A 138 -19.80 6.39 -14.73
N GLU A 139 -19.28 7.57 -15.04
CA GLU A 139 -18.07 8.11 -14.40
C GLU A 139 -18.29 8.34 -12.89
N VAL A 140 -19.42 8.91 -12.50
CA VAL A 140 -19.80 9.08 -11.08
C VAL A 140 -19.88 7.73 -10.37
N GLN A 141 -20.43 6.70 -11.01
CA GLN A 141 -20.50 5.37 -10.41
C GLN A 141 -19.10 4.77 -10.21
N GLN A 142 -18.23 4.88 -11.21
CA GLN A 142 -16.83 4.41 -11.11
C GLN A 142 -16.08 5.10 -9.97
N LEU A 143 -16.21 6.43 -9.86
CA LEU A 143 -15.58 7.21 -8.78
C LEU A 143 -16.11 6.83 -7.39
N LYS A 144 -17.41 6.52 -7.26
CA LYS A 144 -17.99 6.01 -6.00
C LYS A 144 -17.41 4.65 -5.61
N ASP A 145 -17.25 3.76 -6.58
CA ASP A 145 -16.68 2.43 -6.34
C ASP A 145 -15.20 2.52 -5.94
N GLU A 146 -14.41 3.39 -6.59
CA GLU A 146 -13.02 3.66 -6.21
C GLU A 146 -12.90 4.26 -4.81
N ASN A 147 -13.74 5.24 -4.48
CA ASN A 147 -13.74 5.87 -3.15
C ASN A 147 -14.05 4.83 -2.05
N THR A 148 -14.99 3.92 -2.32
CA THR A 148 -15.33 2.82 -1.41
C THR A 148 -14.14 1.89 -1.20
N LYS A 149 -13.43 1.50 -2.27
CA LYS A 149 -12.21 0.68 -2.19
C LYS A 149 -11.09 1.39 -1.42
N LEU A 150 -10.90 2.70 -1.64
CA LEU A 150 -9.90 3.49 -0.93
C LEU A 150 -10.19 3.57 0.57
N LYS A 151 -11.45 3.80 0.96
CA LYS A 151 -11.87 3.79 2.37
C LYS A 151 -11.61 2.45 3.04
N GLN A 152 -11.88 1.34 2.35
CA GLN A 152 -11.56 0.00 2.84
C GLN A 152 -10.05 -0.18 3.07
N ARG A 153 -9.22 0.22 2.09
CA ARG A 153 -7.75 0.17 2.23
C ARG A 153 -7.24 1.02 3.39
N VAL A 154 -7.78 2.23 3.56
CA VAL A 154 -7.41 3.10 4.70
C VAL A 154 -7.75 2.41 6.02
N SER A 155 -8.95 1.85 6.16
CA SER A 155 -9.34 1.14 7.38
C SER A 155 -8.46 -0.09 7.64
N GLU A 156 -8.06 -0.81 6.60
CA GLU A 156 -7.16 -1.96 6.72
C GLU A 156 -5.75 -1.54 7.14
N LEU A 157 -5.21 -0.47 6.56
CA LEU A 157 -3.93 0.11 6.96
C LEU A 157 -3.97 0.63 8.40
N GLU A 158 -5.06 1.26 8.83
CA GLU A 158 -5.24 1.69 10.22
C GLU A 158 -5.24 0.50 11.19
N LYS A 159 -5.89 -0.61 10.83
CA LYS A 159 -5.85 -1.85 11.62
C LYS A 159 -4.44 -2.42 11.67
N GLN A 160 -3.73 -2.46 10.54
CA GLN A 160 -2.34 -2.92 10.49
C GLN A 160 -1.43 -2.06 11.38
N LEU A 161 -1.58 -0.74 11.34
CA LEU A 161 -0.81 0.18 12.17
C LEU A 161 -1.10 -0.02 13.67
N LYS A 162 -2.37 -0.24 14.05
CA LYS A 162 -2.74 -0.56 15.44
C LYS A 162 -2.23 -1.92 15.91
N ASN A 163 -2.13 -2.89 15.00
CA ASN A 163 -1.66 -4.24 15.31
C ASN A 163 -0.14 -4.38 15.21
N GLN A 164 0.61 -3.35 14.80
CA GLN A 164 2.06 -3.38 14.90
C GLN A 164 2.47 -3.35 16.37
N PRO A 165 3.40 -4.24 16.79
CA PRO A 165 3.91 -4.21 18.15
C PRO A 165 4.52 -2.84 18.40
N ASN A 166 4.01 -2.18 19.45
CA ASN A 166 4.42 -0.82 19.77
C ASN A 166 5.94 -0.82 19.99
N THR A 167 6.64 0.19 19.49
CA THR A 167 8.12 0.25 19.58
C THR A 167 8.61 0.11 21.03
N ALA A 168 7.80 0.55 22.00
CA ALA A 168 8.01 0.36 23.43
C ALA A 168 7.99 -1.12 23.89
N GLU A 169 7.11 -1.97 23.34
CA GLU A 169 7.06 -3.40 23.67
C GLU A 169 8.29 -4.13 23.13
N LEU A 170 8.68 -3.83 21.89
CA LEU A 170 9.91 -4.35 21.30
C LEU A 170 11.15 -3.90 22.07
N GLN A 171 11.20 -2.64 22.50
CA GLN A 171 12.30 -2.11 23.30
C GLN A 171 12.36 -2.76 24.69
N THR A 172 11.21 -3.00 25.33
CA THR A 172 11.14 -3.73 26.60
C THR A 172 11.65 -5.16 26.45
N LYS A 173 11.20 -5.87 25.40
CA LYS A 173 11.68 -7.22 25.09
C LYS A 173 13.19 -7.25 24.82
N LEU A 174 13.71 -6.25 24.12
CA LEU A 174 15.14 -6.12 23.83
C LEU A 174 15.96 -5.88 25.10
N VAL A 175 15.49 -5.02 26.01
CA VAL A 175 16.15 -4.80 27.32
C VAL A 175 16.15 -6.08 28.15
N ASN A 176 15.02 -6.80 28.21
CA ASN A 176 14.91 -8.05 28.96
C ASN A 176 15.85 -9.13 28.40
N LEU A 177 15.86 -9.34 27.07
CA LEU A 177 16.76 -10.29 26.43
C LEU A 177 18.24 -9.89 26.61
N THR A 178 18.54 -8.60 26.61
CA THR A 178 19.91 -8.11 26.88
C THR A 178 20.34 -8.42 28.31
N LYS A 179 19.43 -8.29 29.28
CA LYS A 179 19.69 -8.64 30.69
C LYS A 179 19.91 -10.16 30.84
N GLU A 180 19.02 -10.97 30.29
CA GLU A 180 19.12 -12.43 30.31
C GLU A 180 20.45 -12.91 29.66
N ASN A 181 20.86 -12.30 28.55
CA ASN A 181 22.14 -12.63 27.91
C ASN A 181 23.35 -12.33 28.81
N ARG A 182 23.30 -11.25 29.61
CA ARG A 182 24.35 -10.92 30.58
C ARG A 182 24.40 -11.93 31.73
N GLU A 183 23.23 -12.34 32.24
CA GLU A 183 23.11 -13.34 33.30
C GLU A 183 23.65 -14.69 32.84
N LEU A 184 23.23 -15.17 31.66
CA LEU A 184 23.74 -16.41 31.06
C LEU A 184 25.26 -16.38 30.84
N LYS A 185 25.83 -15.25 30.42
CA LYS A 185 27.29 -15.10 30.30
C LYS A 185 28.00 -15.20 31.65
N ALA A 186 27.42 -14.62 32.71
CA ALA A 186 27.97 -14.70 34.05
C ALA A 186 27.91 -16.14 34.60
N GLU A 187 26.79 -16.84 34.37
CA GLU A 187 26.64 -18.25 34.72
C GLU A 187 27.65 -19.14 33.98
N LEU A 188 27.83 -18.92 32.67
CA LEU A 188 28.81 -19.66 31.86
C LEU A 188 30.22 -19.45 32.39
N LYS A 189 30.58 -18.20 32.75
CA LYS A 189 31.87 -17.91 33.38
C LYS A 189 32.03 -18.66 34.71
N ASN A 190 31.03 -18.59 35.59
CA ASN A 190 31.05 -19.29 36.88
C ASN A 190 31.20 -20.80 36.70
N LEU A 191 30.46 -21.39 35.75
CA LEU A 191 30.55 -22.81 35.46
C LEU A 191 31.93 -23.20 34.91
N THR A 192 32.52 -22.34 34.08
CA THR A 192 33.89 -22.51 33.56
C THR A 192 34.91 -22.47 34.70
N ASP A 193 34.77 -21.54 35.64
CA ASP A 193 35.66 -21.43 36.80
C ASP A 193 35.54 -22.68 37.69
N LYS A 194 34.31 -23.16 37.94
CA LYS A 194 34.07 -24.41 38.67
C LYS A 194 34.68 -25.63 37.97
N TYR A 195 34.53 -25.70 36.64
CA TYR A 195 35.12 -26.77 35.84
C TYR A 195 36.65 -26.78 35.97
N ASN A 196 37.28 -25.63 35.84
CA ASN A 196 38.74 -25.50 35.96
C ASN A 196 39.23 -25.86 37.36
N ALA A 197 38.53 -25.41 38.41
CA ALA A 197 38.86 -25.77 39.79
C ALA A 197 38.73 -27.29 40.02
N LEU A 198 37.67 -27.91 39.49
CA LEU A 198 37.47 -29.35 39.62
C LEU A 198 38.52 -30.14 38.84
N LYS A 199 38.88 -29.68 37.64
CA LYS A 199 39.96 -30.26 36.83
C LYS A 199 41.30 -30.19 37.56
N ALA A 200 41.66 -29.03 38.10
CA ALA A 200 42.89 -28.87 38.88
C ALA A 200 42.92 -29.79 40.10
N LYS A 201 41.78 -29.96 40.79
CA LYS A 201 41.66 -30.89 41.91
C LYS A 201 41.83 -32.35 41.45
N ALA A 202 41.26 -32.73 40.32
CA ALA A 202 41.41 -34.07 39.76
C ALA A 202 42.87 -34.34 39.37
N ASP A 203 43.53 -33.39 38.71
CA ASP A 203 44.95 -33.48 38.34
C ASP A 203 45.83 -33.63 39.60
N PHE A 204 45.57 -32.85 40.65
CA PHE A 204 46.30 -32.94 41.92
C PHE A 204 46.09 -34.27 42.64
N LEU A 205 44.86 -34.79 42.68
CA LEU A 205 44.59 -36.11 43.25
C LEU A 205 45.24 -37.23 42.41
N SER A 206 45.28 -37.08 41.09
CA SER A 206 45.98 -38.01 40.21
C SER A 206 47.49 -38.02 40.50
N GLN A 207 48.10 -36.85 40.70
CA GLN A 207 49.50 -36.74 41.10
C GLN A 207 49.77 -37.40 42.45
N GLN A 208 48.95 -37.12 43.47
CA GLN A 208 49.08 -37.77 44.77
C GLN A 208 48.97 -39.30 44.67
N ASN A 209 48.05 -39.81 43.87
CA ASN A 209 47.90 -41.25 43.67
C ASN A 209 49.15 -41.87 43.04
N GLU A 210 49.79 -41.19 42.08
CA GLU A 210 51.06 -41.66 41.51
C GLU A 210 52.23 -41.58 42.51
N GLU A 211 52.28 -40.54 43.34
CA GLU A 211 53.24 -40.46 44.45
C GLU A 211 53.03 -41.60 45.45
N TYR A 212 51.80 -41.88 45.87
CA TYR A 212 51.48 -43.00 46.75
C TYR A 212 51.86 -44.35 46.12
N ARG A 213 51.58 -44.56 44.83
CA ARG A 213 52.00 -45.76 44.10
C ARG A 213 53.52 -45.93 44.13
N THR A 214 54.25 -44.84 43.87
CA THR A 214 55.73 -44.85 43.89
C THR A 214 56.27 -45.13 45.29
N MET A 215 55.69 -44.53 46.33
CA MET A 215 56.07 -44.76 47.72
C MET A 215 55.83 -46.23 48.13
N ILE A 216 54.68 -46.79 47.77
CA ILE A 216 54.38 -48.22 48.01
C ILE A 216 55.40 -49.11 47.30
N GLN A 217 55.73 -48.84 46.04
CA GLN A 217 56.75 -49.60 45.30
C GLN A 217 58.13 -49.51 45.96
N ASN A 218 58.53 -48.32 46.41
CA ASN A 218 59.80 -48.12 47.11
C ASN A 218 59.83 -48.90 48.44
N LEU A 219 58.77 -48.82 49.25
CA LEU A 219 58.67 -49.57 50.51
C LEU A 219 58.69 -51.09 50.28
N LEU A 220 58.02 -51.59 49.23
CA LEU A 220 58.07 -53.00 48.86
C LEU A 220 59.49 -53.43 48.47
N LYS A 221 60.21 -52.59 47.72
CA LYS A 221 61.61 -52.84 47.35
C LYS A 221 62.55 -52.81 48.56
N GLU A 222 62.38 -51.85 49.46
CA GLU A 222 63.15 -51.79 50.72
C GLU A 222 62.89 -53.02 51.59
N THR A 223 61.64 -53.48 51.69
CA THR A 223 61.28 -54.68 52.45
C THR A 223 61.91 -55.94 51.83
N ALA A 224 61.87 -56.07 50.50
CA ALA A 224 62.51 -57.17 49.79
C ALA A 224 64.04 -57.14 49.99
N GLN A 225 64.68 -55.98 49.89
CA GLN A 225 66.13 -55.84 50.13
C GLN A 225 66.52 -56.04 51.61
N GLY A 226 65.70 -55.60 52.55
CA GLY A 226 65.91 -55.79 53.98
C GLY A 226 65.90 -57.28 54.35
N SER A 227 64.89 -58.02 53.86
CA SER A 227 64.83 -59.48 54.03
C SER A 227 66.01 -60.19 53.36
N GLU A 228 66.38 -59.84 52.12
CA GLU A 228 67.58 -60.39 51.47
C GLU A 228 68.86 -60.12 52.27
N ARG A 229 69.01 -58.91 52.83
CA ARG A 229 70.15 -58.54 53.69
C ARG A 229 70.17 -59.35 54.99
N GLU A 230 69.04 -59.50 55.66
CA GLU A 230 68.92 -60.33 56.87
C GLU A 230 69.28 -61.79 56.57
N TYR A 231 68.76 -62.36 55.47
CA TYR A 231 69.12 -63.71 55.03
C TYR A 231 70.62 -63.84 54.73
N VAL A 232 71.22 -62.87 54.04
CA VAL A 232 72.66 -62.87 53.73
C VAL A 232 73.51 -62.70 54.99
N GLU A 233 73.10 -61.87 55.94
CA GLU A 233 73.79 -61.71 57.22
C GLU A 233 73.70 -62.95 58.10
N GLN A 234 72.54 -63.61 58.15
CA GLN A 234 72.36 -64.87 58.86
C GLN A 234 73.23 -65.97 58.24
N ALA A 235 73.25 -66.10 56.91
CA ALA A 235 74.12 -67.04 56.21
C ALA A 235 75.62 -66.77 56.45
N LYS A 236 76.03 -65.49 56.55
CA LYS A 236 77.41 -65.11 56.91
C LYS A 236 77.76 -65.49 58.35
N LYS A 237 76.85 -65.27 59.31
CA LYS A 237 77.04 -65.68 60.72
C LYS A 237 77.19 -67.19 60.83
N GLU A 238 76.36 -67.97 60.12
CA GLU A 238 76.47 -69.43 60.10
C GLU A 238 77.81 -69.90 59.51
N ARG A 239 78.29 -69.29 58.42
CA ARG A 239 79.62 -69.57 57.87
C ARG A 239 80.76 -69.27 58.85
N LEU A 240 80.67 -68.17 59.59
CA LEU A 240 81.67 -67.80 60.60
C LEU A 240 81.70 -68.84 61.73
N ILE A 241 80.53 -69.26 62.23
CA ILE A 241 80.42 -70.30 63.27
C ILE A 241 80.99 -71.63 62.75
N GLY A 242 80.64 -72.05 61.54
CA GLY A 242 81.21 -73.25 60.92
C GLY A 242 82.74 -73.19 60.76
N SER A 243 83.28 -72.03 60.37
CA SER A 243 84.72 -71.80 60.24
C SER A 243 85.46 -71.88 61.58
N VAL A 244 84.88 -71.32 62.65
CA VAL A 244 85.45 -71.40 64.00
C VAL A 244 85.48 -72.85 64.48
N ILE A 245 84.39 -73.60 64.32
CA ILE A 245 84.30 -75.01 64.71
C ILE A 245 85.36 -75.86 63.99
N ILE A 246 85.54 -75.66 62.69
CA ILE A 246 86.56 -76.38 61.92
C ILE A 246 87.97 -76.04 62.42
N LYS A 247 88.26 -74.76 62.70
CA LYS A 247 89.58 -74.34 63.22
C LYS A 247 89.88 -74.93 64.60
N THR A 248 88.91 -74.98 65.51
CA THR A 248 89.08 -75.63 66.82
C THR A 248 89.28 -77.13 66.68
N LEU A 249 88.58 -77.78 65.76
CA LEU A 249 88.76 -79.21 65.47
C LEU A 249 90.16 -79.52 64.93
N VAL A 250 90.66 -78.70 64.00
CA VAL A 250 92.02 -78.82 63.47
C VAL A 250 93.06 -78.57 64.55
N ALA A 251 92.88 -77.52 65.38
CA ALA A 251 93.79 -77.24 66.49
C ALA A 251 93.84 -78.39 67.52
N ALA A 252 92.68 -78.97 67.84
CA ALA A 252 92.61 -80.14 68.72
C ALA A 252 93.34 -81.34 68.12
N LEU A 253 93.18 -81.61 66.81
CA LEU A 253 93.92 -82.68 66.12
C LEU A 253 95.43 -82.44 66.13
N VAL A 254 95.89 -81.20 65.93
CA VAL A 254 97.31 -80.84 66.02
C VAL A 254 97.84 -81.08 67.43
N VAL A 255 97.10 -80.67 68.47
CA VAL A 255 97.50 -80.90 69.87
C VAL A 255 97.59 -82.39 70.18
N VAL A 256 96.59 -83.19 69.78
CA VAL A 256 96.61 -84.64 69.97
C VAL A 256 97.76 -85.29 69.20
N GLY A 257 98.03 -84.84 67.97
CA GLY A 257 99.17 -85.28 67.17
C GLY A 257 100.51 -84.97 67.84
N LEU A 258 100.67 -83.78 68.40
CA LEU A 258 101.90 -83.38 69.13
C LEU A 258 102.09 -84.17 70.42
N ILE A 259 101.02 -84.40 71.20
CA ILE A 259 101.07 -85.22 72.41
C ILE A 259 101.40 -86.68 72.06
N GLY A 260 100.75 -87.23 71.03
CA GLY A 260 101.03 -88.57 70.52
C GLY A 260 102.49 -88.72 70.05
N TYR A 261 103.01 -87.72 69.33
CA TYR A 261 104.39 -87.69 68.89
C TYR A 261 105.39 -87.59 70.07
N GLY A 262 105.08 -86.79 71.08
CA GLY A 262 105.87 -86.67 72.31
C GLY A 262 105.96 -87.99 73.09
N LEU A 263 104.85 -88.73 73.20
CA LEU A 263 104.81 -90.06 73.82
C LEU A 263 105.58 -91.10 72.99
N TYR A 264 105.44 -91.07 71.65
CA TYR A 264 106.18 -91.96 70.75
C TYR A 264 107.70 -91.75 70.88
N ARG A 265 108.16 -90.49 70.92
CA ARG A 265 109.59 -90.14 71.06
C ARG A 265 110.14 -90.55 72.43
N LYS A 266 109.36 -90.39 73.51
CA LYS A 266 109.78 -90.80 74.86
C LYS A 266 109.92 -92.32 74.96
N LYS A 267 109.00 -93.11 74.41
CA LYS A 267 109.11 -94.59 74.41
C LYS A 267 110.38 -95.09 73.70
N ARG A 268 110.73 -94.49 72.56
CA ARG A 268 111.93 -94.89 71.80
C ARG A 268 113.26 -94.63 72.53
N SER A 269 113.27 -93.78 73.55
CA SER A 269 114.47 -93.54 74.36
C SER A 269 114.75 -94.60 75.44
N TRP A 270 113.83 -95.56 75.63
CA TRP A 270 113.95 -96.60 76.69
C TRP A 270 114.28 -98.00 76.16
N GLU A 271 114.65 -98.14 74.87
CA GLU A 271 115.02 -99.44 74.27
C GLU A 271 116.53 -99.52 73.89
N LEU A 272 117.38 -98.60 74.37
CA LEU A 272 118.83 -98.58 74.09
C LEU A 272 119.72 -98.47 75.35
N THR A 273 119.26 -98.96 76.50
CA THR A 273 120.15 -99.28 77.63
C THR A 273 119.60 -100.45 78.43
#